data_AF-A0A0M3JEX6-F1
#
_entry.id   AF-A0A0M3JEX6-F1
#
_cell.length_a   1.000
_cell.length_b   1.000
_cell.length_c   1.000
_cell.angle_alpha   90.00
_cell.angle_beta   90.00
_cell.angle_gamma   90.00
#
_symmetry.space_group_name_H-M   'P 1'
#
loop_
_entity.id
_entity.type
_entity.pdbx_description
1 polymer ?
#
loop_
_entity_poly.entity_id
_entity_poly.type
_entity_poly.pdbx_seq_one_letter_code
_entity_poly.pdbx_strand_id
1 'polypeptide(L)'
;MILRYVKAKADWWTNSAHYNRERVRRGATVDKTVCKKNLGRLTRLYLKSEQERQHNYLKDGPYISAEEAVAIYTTTVHWLESRRFSPIPFPPLSYKHDTKLLILALERLKEAYSVKNRLNQSQREELALIEQAYDNPHEALSRIKRHMLTQRAFKVRFVSLVIIPLVVIIPPSEVSVILIGVFIE
;
A
#
# COMPACT_ATOMS: atom_id res chain seq x y z
N MET A 1 25.25 15.49 28.12
CA MET A 1 24.38 14.99 29.22
C MET A 1 23.01 14.50 28.74
N ILE A 2 22.22 15.30 27.99
CA ILE A 2 20.85 14.95 27.57
C ILE A 2 20.76 13.68 26.70
N LEU A 3 21.61 13.54 25.68
CA LEU A 3 21.60 12.37 24.77
C LEU A 3 21.74 11.04 25.51
N ARG A 4 22.51 11.00 26.61
CA ARG A 4 22.69 9.81 27.44
C ARG A 4 21.36 9.37 28.07
N TYR A 5 20.60 10.31 28.63
CA TYR A 5 19.30 10.03 29.24
C TYR A 5 18.24 9.67 28.19
N VAL A 6 18.27 10.31 27.02
CA VAL A 6 17.38 9.96 25.90
C VAL A 6 17.65 8.52 25.44
N LYS A 7 18.92 8.14 25.26
CA LYS A 7 19.30 6.76 24.90
C LYS A 7 18.85 5.75 25.96
N ALA A 8 19.16 5.99 27.23
CA ALA A 8 18.75 5.11 28.33
C ALA A 8 17.22 4.88 28.36
N LYS A 9 16.43 5.94 28.14
CA LYS A 9 14.96 5.85 28.05
C LYS A 9 14.51 5.09 26.80
N ALA A 10 15.18 5.28 25.67
CA ALA A 10 14.88 4.56 24.42
C ALA A 10 15.17 3.05 24.55
N ASP A 11 16.26 2.67 25.19
CA ASP A 11 16.63 1.28 25.44
C ASP A 11 15.58 0.59 26.33
N TRP A 12 15.20 1.23 27.44
CA TRP A 12 14.13 0.75 28.31
C TRP A 12 12.79 0.60 27.56
N TRP A 13 12.44 1.59 26.73
CA TRP A 13 11.18 1.60 25.98
C TRP A 13 11.13 0.47 24.95
N THR A 14 12.26 0.20 24.28
CA THR A 14 12.41 -0.85 23.26
C THR A 14 12.38 -2.24 23.90
N ASN A 15 13.15 -2.44 24.97
CA ASN A 15 13.14 -3.71 25.73
C ASN A 15 11.75 -4.04 26.26
N SER A 16 11.03 -3.04 26.77
CA SER A 16 9.65 -3.19 27.22
C SER A 16 8.69 -3.57 26.08
N ALA A 17 8.91 -3.09 24.86
CA ALA A 17 8.10 -3.46 23.70
C ALA A 17 8.34 -4.93 23.30
N HIS A 18 9.60 -5.37 23.23
CA HIS A 18 9.93 -6.77 22.92
C HIS A 18 9.42 -7.75 23.97
N TYR A 19 9.58 -7.43 25.25
CA TYR A 19 9.06 -8.24 26.35
C TYR A 19 7.54 -8.45 26.25
N ASN A 20 6.78 -7.37 26.03
CA ASN A 20 5.34 -7.47 25.90
C ASN A 20 4.92 -8.17 24.60
N ARG A 21 5.66 -8.01 23.50
CA ARG A 21 5.39 -8.73 22.26
C ARG A 21 5.53 -10.24 22.45
N GLU A 22 6.57 -10.66 23.15
CA GLU A 22 6.80 -12.08 23.41
C GLU A 22 5.72 -12.69 24.33
N ARG A 23 5.27 -11.94 25.34
CA ARG A 23 4.12 -12.37 26.17
C ARG A 23 2.83 -12.55 25.36
N VAL A 24 2.53 -11.60 24.48
CA VAL A 24 1.38 -11.70 23.57
C VAL A 24 1.54 -12.89 22.62
N ARG A 25 2.75 -13.13 22.08
CA ARG A 25 3.04 -14.26 21.19
C ARG A 25 2.82 -15.61 21.87
N ARG A 26 3.19 -15.72 23.16
CA ARG A 26 3.00 -16.94 23.98
C ARG A 26 1.58 -17.14 24.49
N GLY A 27 0.66 -16.22 24.22
CA GLY A 27 -0.72 -16.29 24.73
C GLY A 27 -0.83 -16.09 26.24
N ALA A 28 0.17 -15.44 26.88
CA ALA A 28 0.08 -15.12 28.30
C ALA A 28 -1.04 -14.09 28.55
N THR A 29 -1.55 -14.03 29.78
CA THR A 29 -2.55 -13.02 30.16
C THR A 29 -1.95 -11.62 30.02
N VAL A 30 -2.43 -10.87 29.02
CA VAL A 30 -2.00 -9.50 28.72
C VAL A 30 -3.24 -8.63 28.56
N ASP A 31 -3.19 -7.48 29.21
CA ASP A 31 -4.30 -6.55 29.27
C ASP A 31 -4.54 -5.85 27.91
N LYS A 32 -5.79 -5.55 27.57
CA LYS A 32 -6.14 -5.02 26.23
C LYS A 32 -5.44 -3.69 25.94
N THR A 33 -5.24 -2.87 26.96
CA THR A 33 -4.54 -1.59 26.86
C THR A 33 -3.06 -1.76 26.55
N VAL A 34 -2.42 -2.81 27.10
CA VAL A 34 -1.03 -3.17 26.85
C VAL A 34 -0.86 -3.65 25.42
N CYS A 35 -1.79 -4.45 24.89
CA CYS A 35 -1.78 -4.88 23.49
C CYS A 35 -1.83 -3.68 22.52
N LYS A 36 -2.75 -2.72 22.75
CA LYS A 36 -2.86 -1.50 21.93
C LYS A 36 -1.60 -0.63 22.00
N LYS A 37 -1.06 -0.42 23.21
CA LYS A 37 0.18 0.34 23.42
C LYS A 37 1.33 -0.36 22.69
N ASN A 38 1.47 -1.68 22.84
CA ASN A 38 2.54 -2.46 22.24
C ASN A 38 2.50 -2.40 20.71
N LEU A 39 1.31 -2.50 20.10
CA LEU A 39 1.14 -2.32 18.67
C LEU A 39 1.69 -0.96 18.20
N GLY A 40 1.29 0.13 18.87
CA GLY A 40 1.82 1.46 18.56
C GLY A 40 3.33 1.60 18.76
N ARG A 41 3.92 0.89 19.72
CA ARG A 41 5.39 0.86 19.90
C ARG A 41 6.07 0.15 18.73
N LEU A 42 5.60 -1.03 18.35
CA LEU A 42 6.17 -1.80 17.25
C LEU A 42 6.04 -1.07 15.91
N THR A 43 4.91 -0.40 15.66
CA THR A 43 4.74 0.43 14.45
C THR A 43 5.79 1.53 14.36
N ARG A 44 6.13 2.19 15.48
CA ARG A 44 7.17 3.24 15.50
C ARG A 44 8.56 2.66 15.28
N LEU A 45 8.87 1.51 15.87
CA LEU A 45 10.15 0.81 15.65
C LEU A 45 10.30 0.42 14.18
N TYR A 46 9.24 -0.15 13.59
CA TYR A 46 9.22 -0.53 12.19
C TYR A 46 9.42 0.66 11.26
N LEU A 47 8.69 1.76 11.46
CA LEU A 47 8.84 2.97 10.63
C LEU A 47 10.25 3.55 10.74
N LYS A 48 10.85 3.53 11.93
CA LYS A 48 12.23 3.98 12.13
C LYS A 48 13.22 3.09 11.36
N SER A 49 13.11 1.76 11.46
CA SER A 49 13.99 0.85 10.72
C SER A 49 13.76 0.94 9.21
N GLU A 50 12.53 1.20 8.76
CA GLU A 50 12.22 1.35 7.33
C GLU A 50 12.77 2.65 6.76
N GLN A 51 12.72 3.75 7.51
CA GLN A 51 13.39 5.01 7.15
C GLN A 51 14.91 4.81 7.01
N GLU A 52 15.51 4.10 7.96
CA GLU A 52 16.94 3.78 7.95
C GLU A 52 17.31 2.89 6.76
N ARG A 53 16.49 1.85 6.47
CA ARG A 53 16.69 0.97 5.31
C ARG A 53 16.65 1.75 3.98
N GLN A 54 15.71 2.68 3.83
CA GLN A 54 15.60 3.52 2.64
C GLN A 54 16.77 4.51 2.53
N HIS A 55 17.19 5.10 3.65
CA HIS A 55 18.37 5.96 3.69
C HIS A 55 19.64 5.20 3.27
N ASN A 56 19.83 3.99 3.80
CA ASN A 56 20.98 3.14 3.47
C ASN A 56 20.97 2.76 2.00
N TYR A 57 19.81 2.43 1.41
CA TYR A 57 19.70 2.17 -0.02
C TYR A 57 20.15 3.36 -0.90
N LEU A 58 19.76 4.58 -0.52
CA LEU A 58 20.21 5.78 -1.25
C LEU A 58 21.69 6.08 -1.05
N LYS A 59 22.26 5.69 0.09
CA LYS A 59 23.66 5.90 0.43
C LYS A 59 24.59 4.87 -0.23
N ASP A 60 24.23 3.60 -0.12
CA ASP A 60 25.05 2.46 -0.57
C ASP A 60 24.81 2.15 -2.06
N GLY A 61 23.69 2.64 -2.62
CA GLY A 61 23.28 2.40 -3.99
C GLY A 61 22.43 1.13 -4.16
N PRO A 62 22.09 0.76 -5.41
CA PRO A 62 21.33 -0.45 -5.68
C PRO A 62 22.08 -1.71 -5.21
N TYR A 63 21.39 -2.57 -4.45
CA TYR A 63 21.96 -3.84 -3.99
C TYR A 63 22.12 -4.87 -5.11
N ILE A 64 21.51 -4.63 -6.27
CA ILE A 64 21.64 -5.49 -7.45
C ILE A 64 22.76 -4.97 -8.34
N SER A 65 23.68 -5.85 -8.70
CA SER A 65 24.74 -5.49 -9.64
C SER A 65 24.17 -5.30 -11.06
N ALA A 66 24.85 -4.50 -11.87
CA ALA A 66 24.43 -4.28 -13.26
C ALA A 66 24.43 -5.58 -14.07
N GLU A 67 25.38 -6.48 -13.81
CA GLU A 67 25.47 -7.79 -14.48
C GLU A 67 24.27 -8.69 -14.14
N GLU A 68 23.93 -8.80 -12.85
CA GLU A 68 22.75 -9.57 -12.40
C GLU A 68 21.45 -8.99 -12.97
N ALA A 69 21.32 -7.66 -13.02
CA ALA A 69 20.17 -7.00 -13.59
C ALA A 69 19.99 -7.33 -15.09
N VAL A 70 21.09 -7.32 -15.85
CA VAL A 70 21.09 -7.74 -17.27
C VAL A 70 20.74 -9.21 -17.41
N ALA A 71 21.28 -10.09 -16.57
CA ALA A 71 20.96 -11.52 -16.60
C ALA A 71 19.47 -11.80 -16.34
N ILE A 72 18.88 -11.13 -15.34
CA ILE A 72 17.45 -11.23 -15.04
C ILE A 72 16.62 -10.71 -16.22
N TYR A 73 16.99 -9.56 -16.78
CA TYR A 73 16.30 -8.97 -17.92
C TYR A 73 16.32 -9.90 -19.14
N THR A 74 17.50 -10.38 -19.54
CA THR A 74 17.68 -11.27 -20.69
C THR A 74 16.93 -12.59 -20.51
N THR A 75 17.00 -13.19 -19.32
CA THR A 75 16.25 -14.41 -19.01
C THR A 75 14.74 -14.18 -19.13
N THR A 76 14.25 -13.03 -18.66
CA THR A 76 12.83 -12.67 -18.76
C THR A 76 12.40 -12.46 -20.22
N VAL A 77 13.22 -11.80 -21.03
CA VAL A 77 12.96 -11.59 -22.46
C VAL A 77 12.86 -12.93 -23.19
N HIS A 78 13.85 -13.81 -23.01
CA HIS A 78 13.83 -15.14 -23.65
C HIS A 78 12.62 -15.98 -23.20
N TRP A 79 12.23 -15.90 -21.93
CA TRP A 79 11.02 -16.55 -21.45
C TRP A 79 9.77 -16.05 -22.18
N LEU A 80 9.60 -14.72 -22.29
CA LEU A 80 8.44 -14.12 -22.97
C LEU A 80 8.40 -14.44 -24.46
N GLU A 81 9.55 -14.47 -25.13
CA GLU A 81 9.69 -14.86 -26.54
C GLU A 81 9.32 -16.33 -26.75
N SER A 82 9.79 -17.23 -25.88
CA SER A 82 9.45 -18.66 -25.95
C SER A 82 7.95 -18.92 -25.83
N ARG A 83 7.24 -18.06 -25.09
CA ARG A 83 5.78 -18.10 -24.90
C ARG A 83 5.03 -17.32 -25.97
N ARG A 84 5.72 -16.69 -26.92
CA ARG A 84 5.15 -15.79 -27.94
C ARG A 84 4.22 -14.74 -27.33
N PHE A 85 4.64 -14.16 -26.21
CA PHE A 85 3.83 -13.20 -25.46
C PHE A 85 3.63 -11.91 -26.26
N SER A 86 2.37 -11.47 -26.40
CA SER A 86 2.05 -10.16 -26.95
C SER A 86 2.02 -9.12 -25.81
N PRO A 87 2.81 -8.03 -25.89
CA PRO A 87 2.74 -6.96 -24.91
C PRO A 87 1.32 -6.41 -24.74
N ILE A 88 0.94 -6.09 -23.50
CA ILE A 88 -0.39 -5.55 -23.17
C ILE A 88 -0.47 -4.11 -23.69
N PRO A 89 -1.41 -3.80 -24.61
CA PRO A 89 -1.55 -2.46 -25.14
C PRO A 89 -2.19 -1.53 -24.10
N PHE A 90 -1.94 -0.22 -24.24
CA PHE A 90 -2.68 0.78 -23.47
C PHE A 90 -4.19 0.68 -23.80
N PRO A 91 -5.10 0.83 -22.83
CA PRO A 91 -6.54 0.77 -23.08
C PRO A 91 -6.96 1.76 -24.17
N PRO A 92 -7.51 1.31 -25.31
CA PRO A 92 -7.91 2.21 -26.39
C PRO A 92 -9.06 3.11 -25.93
N LEU A 93 -9.30 4.22 -26.63
CA LEU A 93 -10.33 5.19 -26.24
C LEU A 93 -11.71 4.53 -26.09
N SER A 94 -12.05 3.64 -27.01
CA SER A 94 -13.26 2.82 -26.98
C SER A 94 -12.88 1.34 -26.93
N TYR A 95 -12.86 0.76 -25.72
CA TYR A 95 -12.67 -0.67 -25.52
C TYR A 95 -14.00 -1.33 -25.15
N LYS A 96 -14.32 -2.46 -25.82
CA LYS A 96 -15.60 -3.15 -25.69
C LYS A 96 -15.93 -3.60 -24.26
N HIS A 97 -14.91 -3.85 -23.44
CA HIS A 97 -15.08 -4.41 -22.09
C HIS A 97 -14.74 -3.42 -20.97
N ASP A 98 -14.50 -2.14 -21.27
CA ASP A 98 -14.11 -1.12 -20.27
C ASP A 98 -15.15 -1.00 -19.15
N THR A 99 -16.44 -0.92 -19.50
CA THR A 99 -17.52 -0.75 -18.52
C THR A 99 -17.65 -1.96 -17.61
N LYS A 100 -17.47 -3.18 -18.14
CA LYS A 100 -17.52 -4.41 -17.35
C LYS A 100 -16.36 -4.48 -16.36
N LEU A 101 -15.16 -4.12 -16.80
CA LEU A 101 -13.98 -4.07 -15.92
C LEU A 101 -14.15 -3.01 -14.83
N LEU A 102 -14.71 -1.84 -15.17
CA LEU A 102 -15.00 -0.80 -14.20
C LEU A 102 -16.01 -1.29 -13.15
N ILE A 103 -17.11 -1.92 -13.55
CA ILE A 103 -18.13 -2.42 -12.61
C ILE A 103 -17.53 -3.45 -11.66
N LEU A 104 -16.76 -4.43 -12.16
CA LEU A 104 -16.10 -5.44 -11.32
C LEU A 104 -15.15 -4.80 -10.30
N ALA A 105 -14.42 -3.77 -10.70
CA ALA A 105 -13.55 -3.05 -9.78
C ALA A 105 -14.35 -2.27 -8.72
N LEU A 106 -15.41 -1.55 -9.11
CA LEU A 106 -16.26 -0.81 -8.18
C LEU A 106 -16.94 -1.73 -7.17
N GLU A 107 -17.35 -2.93 -7.58
CA GLU A 107 -17.91 -3.95 -6.68
C GLU A 107 -16.91 -4.36 -5.60
N ARG A 108 -15.66 -4.64 -5.99
CA ARG A 108 -14.59 -4.99 -5.05
C ARG A 108 -14.30 -3.88 -4.04
N LEU A 109 -14.43 -2.63 -4.44
CA LEU A 109 -14.26 -1.48 -3.54
C LEU A 109 -15.43 -1.32 -2.58
N LYS A 110 -16.65 -1.52 -3.06
CA LYS A 110 -17.85 -1.45 -2.23
C LYS A 110 -17.87 -2.57 -1.16
N GLU A 111 -17.42 -3.77 -1.52
CA GLU A 111 -17.32 -4.91 -0.59
C GLU A 111 -16.49 -4.59 0.67
N ALA A 112 -15.41 -3.81 0.54
CA ALA A 112 -14.53 -3.43 1.65
C ALA A 112 -15.23 -2.58 2.74
N TYR A 113 -16.35 -1.95 2.40
CA TYR A 113 -17.12 -1.06 3.28
C TYR A 113 -18.41 -1.70 3.81
N SER A 114 -18.86 -2.83 3.26
CA SER A 114 -20.12 -3.48 3.62
C SER A 114 -20.17 -3.95 5.09
N VAL A 115 -19.03 -4.33 5.68
CA VAL A 115 -18.96 -4.90 7.05
C VAL A 115 -18.86 -3.81 8.15
N LYS A 116 -18.55 -2.56 7.80
CA LYS A 116 -18.25 -1.51 8.78
C LYS A 116 -19.50 -0.72 9.16
N ASN A 117 -19.90 -0.80 10.44
CA ASN A 117 -21.05 -0.07 10.98
C ASN A 117 -20.78 1.45 11.17
N ARG A 118 -19.51 1.88 11.22
CA ARG A 118 -19.12 3.29 11.36
C ARG A 118 -18.09 3.67 10.30
N LEU A 119 -18.42 4.69 9.52
CA LEU A 119 -17.56 5.20 8.44
C LEU A 119 -16.96 6.55 8.83
N ASN A 120 -15.66 6.68 8.59
CA ASN A 120 -14.93 7.94 8.70
C ASN A 120 -15.25 8.86 7.50
N GLN A 121 -14.97 10.16 7.63
CA GLN A 121 -15.20 11.15 6.56
C GLN A 121 -14.58 10.73 5.23
N SER A 122 -13.32 10.30 5.28
CA SER A 122 -12.56 9.88 4.11
C SER A 122 -13.19 8.65 3.41
N GLN A 123 -13.83 7.76 4.17
CA GLN A 123 -14.51 6.57 3.63
C GLN A 123 -15.86 6.94 2.99
N ARG A 124 -16.53 7.98 3.51
CA ARG A 124 -17.76 8.51 2.89
C ARG A 124 -17.46 9.20 1.56
N GLU A 125 -16.36 9.95 1.50
CA GLU A 125 -15.87 10.55 0.25
C GLU A 125 -15.57 9.48 -0.80
N GLU A 126 -14.96 8.36 -0.40
CA GLU A 126 -14.69 7.24 -1.31
C GLU A 126 -15.99 6.58 -1.82
N LEU A 127 -16.96 6.34 -0.95
CA LEU A 127 -18.26 5.81 -1.36
C LEU A 127 -19.00 6.76 -2.31
N ALA A 128 -18.97 8.06 -2.05
CA ALA A 128 -19.56 9.05 -2.94
C ALA A 128 -18.89 9.06 -4.33
N LEU A 129 -17.57 8.88 -4.39
CA LEU A 129 -16.84 8.76 -5.65
C LEU A 129 -17.16 7.46 -6.40
N ILE A 130 -17.41 6.36 -5.68
CA ILE A 130 -17.84 5.08 -6.24
C ILE A 130 -19.26 5.22 -6.83
N GLU A 131 -20.19 5.81 -6.09
CA GLU A 131 -21.56 6.07 -6.55
C GLU A 131 -21.57 6.96 -7.79
N GLN A 132 -20.80 8.06 -7.78
CA GLN A 132 -20.63 8.93 -8.96
C GLN A 132 -20.09 8.15 -10.18
N ALA A 133 -19.20 7.18 -9.96
CA ALA A 133 -18.65 6.35 -11.04
C ALA A 133 -19.65 5.33 -11.59
N TYR A 134 -20.63 4.88 -10.78
CA TYR A 134 -21.76 4.08 -11.26
C TYR A 134 -22.74 4.92 -12.08
N ASP A 135 -23.02 6.15 -11.68
CA ASP A 135 -23.95 7.04 -12.39
C ASP A 135 -23.39 7.49 -13.75
N ASN A 136 -22.09 7.82 -13.83
CA ASN A 136 -21.43 8.24 -15.07
C ASN A 136 -20.14 7.44 -15.36
N PRO A 137 -20.25 6.21 -15.90
CA PRO A 137 -19.09 5.35 -16.13
C PRO A 137 -18.15 5.90 -17.22
N HIS A 138 -18.65 6.62 -18.22
CA HIS A 138 -17.83 7.16 -19.31
C HIS A 138 -16.90 8.29 -18.85
N GLU A 139 -17.41 9.19 -18.01
CA GLU A 139 -16.61 10.25 -17.39
C GLU A 139 -15.57 9.66 -16.43
N ALA A 140 -15.98 8.67 -15.62
CA ALA A 140 -15.06 7.96 -14.72
C ALA A 140 -13.92 7.28 -15.49
N LEU A 141 -14.22 6.56 -16.57
CA LEU A 141 -13.21 5.93 -17.45
C LEU A 141 -12.27 6.95 -18.08
N SER A 142 -12.80 8.08 -18.56
CA SER A 142 -12.00 9.16 -19.15
C SER A 142 -11.05 9.76 -18.11
N ARG A 143 -11.53 9.97 -16.87
CA ARG A 143 -10.72 10.42 -15.74
C ARG A 143 -9.60 9.42 -15.40
N ILE A 144 -9.90 8.11 -15.40
CA ILE A 144 -8.91 7.06 -15.16
C ILE A 144 -7.82 7.06 -16.23
N LYS A 145 -8.19 7.02 -17.51
CA LYS A 145 -7.23 7.03 -18.63
C LYS A 145 -6.36 8.29 -18.61
N ARG A 146 -6.95 9.45 -18.31
CA ARG A 146 -6.20 10.71 -18.15
C ARG A 146 -5.16 10.61 -17.04
N HIS A 147 -5.53 10.10 -15.85
CA HIS A 147 -4.59 9.96 -14.74
C HIS A 147 -3.46 8.96 -15.04
N MET A 148 -3.76 7.86 -15.74
CA MET A 148 -2.70 6.94 -16.19
C MET A 148 -1.67 7.64 -17.11
N LEU A 149 -2.12 8.56 -17.96
CA LEU A 149 -1.25 9.28 -18.87
C LEU A 149 -0.46 10.40 -18.19
N THR A 150 -1.10 11.21 -17.35
CA THR A 150 -0.52 12.49 -16.87
C THR A 150 0.04 12.43 -15.45
N GLN A 151 -0.51 11.60 -14.57
CA GLN A 151 -0.15 11.60 -13.16
C GLN A 151 1.13 10.79 -12.92
N ARG A 152 2.13 11.43 -12.30
CA ARG A 152 3.42 10.79 -11.91
C ARG A 152 3.78 11.00 -10.44
N ALA A 153 3.12 11.95 -9.78
CA ALA A 153 3.27 12.22 -8.35
C ALA A 153 1.93 11.98 -7.64
N PHE A 154 1.99 11.30 -6.48
CA PHE A 154 0.83 10.91 -5.70
C PHE A 154 0.90 11.50 -4.29
N LYS A 155 -0.26 11.71 -3.67
CA LYS A 155 -0.34 12.15 -2.27
C LYS A 155 0.20 11.07 -1.33
N VAL A 156 0.79 11.50 -0.21
CA VAL A 156 1.37 10.64 0.83
C VAL A 156 0.33 9.63 1.33
N ARG A 157 0.72 8.37 1.56
CA ARG A 157 -0.16 7.33 2.12
C ARG A 157 0.18 7.06 3.59
N PHE A 158 -0.83 6.75 4.40
CA PHE A 158 -0.64 6.39 5.80
C PHE A 158 -0.49 4.87 5.95
N VAL A 159 0.58 4.43 6.61
CA VAL A 159 0.76 3.00 6.93
C VAL A 159 0.23 2.76 8.34
N SER A 160 -0.70 1.82 8.49
CA SER A 160 -1.13 1.33 9.80
C SER A 160 -0.69 -0.12 9.94
N LEU A 161 0.07 -0.45 10.98
CA LEU A 161 0.49 -1.84 11.17
C LEU A 161 -0.61 -2.63 11.89
N VAL A 162 -1.03 -3.76 11.33
CA VAL A 162 -1.77 -4.83 12.02
C VAL A 162 -0.93 -6.10 11.90
N ILE A 163 0.32 -6.05 12.40
CA ILE A 163 1.35 -7.12 12.33
C ILE A 163 1.81 -7.46 10.89
N ILE A 164 0.91 -7.39 9.91
CA ILE A 164 1.15 -7.23 8.49
C ILE A 164 1.12 -5.72 8.22
N PRO A 165 2.04 -5.17 7.39
CA PRO A 165 1.94 -3.78 6.97
C PRO A 165 0.64 -3.60 6.19
N LEU A 166 -0.37 -3.02 6.83
CA LEU A 166 -1.59 -2.62 6.16
C LEU A 166 -1.33 -1.20 5.65
N VAL A 167 -1.02 -1.11 4.37
CA VAL A 167 -0.97 0.19 3.69
C VAL A 167 -2.41 0.66 3.60
N VAL A 168 -2.81 1.56 4.50
CA VAL A 168 -4.05 2.30 4.31
C VAL A 168 -3.75 3.25 3.18
N ILE A 169 -4.14 2.85 1.98
CA ILE A 169 -4.29 3.80 0.89
C ILE A 169 -5.29 4.83 1.45
N ILE A 170 -4.79 6.03 1.79
CA ILE A 170 -5.66 7.17 2.03
C ILE A 170 -6.61 7.18 0.85
N PRO A 171 -7.94 7.25 1.06
CA PRO A 171 -8.89 7.24 -0.03
C PRO A 171 -8.39 8.27 -1.02
N PRO A 172 -7.93 7.81 -2.21
CA PRO A 172 -7.36 8.73 -3.14
C PRO A 172 -8.48 9.68 -3.51
N SER A 173 -8.16 10.95 -3.66
CA SER A 173 -9.09 11.93 -4.19
C SER A 173 -9.62 11.57 -5.60
N GLU A 174 -9.19 10.44 -6.17
CA GLU A 174 -9.39 10.01 -7.55
C GLU A 174 -9.50 8.47 -7.62
N VAL A 175 -10.64 7.97 -8.08
CA VAL A 175 -10.98 6.55 -8.35
C VAL A 175 -9.91 5.82 -9.19
N SER A 176 -9.12 6.57 -9.97
CA SER A 176 -8.01 6.07 -10.79
C SER A 176 -6.88 5.41 -10.00
N VAL A 177 -6.51 5.96 -8.84
CA VAL A 177 -5.41 5.40 -8.03
C VAL A 177 -5.84 4.09 -7.38
N ILE A 178 -7.15 3.93 -7.14
CA ILE A 178 -7.72 2.69 -6.61
C ILE A 178 -7.66 1.58 -7.66
N LEU A 179 -8.05 1.86 -8.89
CA LEU A 179 -8.00 0.91 -9.99
C LEU A 179 -6.56 0.55 -10.42
N ILE A 180 -5.63 1.50 -10.40
CA ILE A 180 -4.22 1.21 -10.69
C ILE A 180 -3.61 0.27 -9.64
N GLY A 181 -4.02 0.39 -8.37
CA GLY A 181 -3.64 -0.58 -7.33
C GLY A 181 -4.22 -1.98 -7.56
N VAL A 182 -5.49 -2.07 -7.97
CA VAL A 182 -6.17 -3.34 -8.28
C VAL A 182 -5.65 -4.02 -9.55
N PHE A 183 -5.07 -3.28 -10.50
CA PHE A 183 -4.47 -3.85 -11.71
C PHE A 183 -3.00 -4.29 -11.53
N ILE A 184 -2.36 -3.96 -10.41
CA ILE A 184 -0.95 -4.29 -10.12
C ILE A 184 -0.82 -5.43 -9.08
N GLU A 185 -1.89 -5.79 -8.36
CA GLU A 185 -2.00 -7.02 -7.55
C GLU A 185 -2.75 -8.12 -8.30
#